data_AF-A0A7S1W511-F1
#
_entry.id   AF-A0A7S1W511-F1
#
_cell.length_a   1.000
_cell.length_b   1.000
_cell.length_c   1.000
_cell.angle_alpha   90.00
_cell.angle_beta   90.00
_cell.angle_gamma   90.00
#
_symmetry.space_group_name_H-M   'P 1'
#
loop_
_entity.id
_entity.type
_entity.pdbx_description
1 polymer ?
#
loop_
_entity_poly.entity_id
_entity_poly.type
_entity_poly.pdbx_seq_one_letter_code
_entity_poly.pdbx_strand_id
1 'polypeptide(L)'
;KDVLLGNLGGLSVDVNSYEYIWLLDEDVLFNATDMRKMVDLARESGSGIVTPAFTTMTRGGRGARARALHQLRQSSKTGEIVKAGEVGKIGGSGGSGGESRDADGGLSRCQYNDTLCRFQSPMPQCRFRYVDFVEVSFALMKPAVFRAVLEGCPGCIPTRRSIWGLDHVWCAVANWNSRRPMRSCAVLDATPIIHQNFKTLPTYGDRAAHNSYIDESSLVWRQVHASLRGLWHDPKDMQCVPAGDGTAR
;
A
#
# COMPACT_ATOMS: atom_id res chain seq x y z
N LYS A 1 -29.69 -6.63 -3.39
CA LYS A 1 -28.99 -6.29 -4.66
C LYS A 1 -28.55 -4.83 -4.69
N ASP A 2 -28.95 -4.00 -3.73
CA ASP A 2 -28.39 -2.67 -3.51
C ASP A 2 -27.36 -2.73 -2.38
N VAL A 3 -26.09 -2.58 -2.71
CA VAL A 3 -25.02 -2.44 -1.73
C VAL A 3 -25.04 -0.98 -1.28
N LEU A 4 -25.88 -0.70 -0.31
CA LEU A 4 -25.75 0.50 0.51
C LEU A 4 -24.51 0.29 1.38
N LEU A 5 -23.36 0.81 0.93
CA LEU A 5 -22.31 1.23 1.86
C LEU A 5 -23.04 2.11 2.88
N GLY A 6 -23.14 1.61 4.12
CA GLY A 6 -24.20 1.99 5.06
C GLY A 6 -24.48 3.48 5.04
N ASN A 7 -25.76 3.84 4.91
CA ASN A 7 -26.33 5.18 4.91
C ASN A 7 -25.39 6.28 5.46
N LEU A 8 -24.43 6.74 4.63
CA LEU A 8 -23.50 7.82 4.96
C LEU A 8 -24.28 9.13 4.84
N GLY A 9 -25.28 9.31 5.71
CA GLY A 9 -26.16 10.47 5.71
C GLY A 9 -27.15 10.56 4.54
N GLY A 10 -27.63 9.44 3.99
CA GLY A 10 -28.65 9.44 2.92
C GLY A 10 -28.11 9.27 1.50
N LEU A 11 -26.79 9.23 1.31
CA LEU A 11 -26.19 9.02 -0.01
C LEU A 11 -26.09 7.53 -0.35
N SER A 12 -26.84 7.08 -1.35
CA SER A 12 -26.59 5.81 -2.03
C SER A 12 -25.51 6.00 -3.09
N VAL A 13 -24.32 5.45 -2.86
CA VAL A 13 -23.24 5.45 -3.86
C VAL A 13 -23.25 4.12 -4.61
N ASP A 14 -23.51 4.14 -5.92
CA ASP A 14 -23.33 2.94 -6.75
C ASP A 14 -21.86 2.76 -7.10
N VAL A 15 -21.19 1.86 -6.37
CA VAL A 15 -19.78 1.57 -6.61
C VAL A 15 -19.48 1.00 -8.01
N ASN A 16 -20.48 0.50 -8.75
CA ASN A 16 -20.27 0.05 -10.14
C ASN A 16 -20.06 1.17 -11.14
N SER A 17 -20.45 2.41 -10.82
CA SER A 17 -20.25 3.54 -11.74
C SER A 17 -18.80 3.97 -11.84
N TYR A 18 -17.93 3.42 -11.00
CA TYR A 18 -16.51 3.72 -10.94
C TYR A 18 -15.70 2.56 -11.50
N GLU A 19 -14.60 2.87 -12.17
CA GLU A 19 -13.67 1.86 -12.67
C GLU A 19 -12.83 1.25 -11.54
N TYR A 20 -12.44 2.10 -10.60
CA TYR A 20 -11.69 1.74 -9.40
C TYR A 20 -12.26 2.47 -8.19
N ILE A 21 -12.19 1.80 -7.04
CA ILE A 21 -12.47 2.33 -5.72
C ILE A 21 -11.13 2.47 -5.03
N TRP A 22 -10.86 3.67 -4.52
CA TRP A 22 -9.58 3.94 -3.88
C TRP A 22 -9.72 3.87 -2.36
N LEU A 23 -8.93 2.98 -1.78
CA LEU A 23 -8.74 2.83 -0.34
C LEU A 23 -7.48 3.61 0.04
N LEU A 24 -7.67 4.82 0.56
CA LEU A 24 -6.58 5.78 0.80
C LEU A 24 -6.31 5.94 2.29
N ASP A 25 -5.06 5.73 2.69
CA ASP A 25 -4.53 6.01 4.03
C ASP A 25 -4.12 7.49 4.18
N GLU A 26 -4.03 7.95 5.42
CA GLU A 26 -3.90 9.38 5.72
C GLU A 26 -2.48 9.95 5.52
N ASP A 27 -1.46 9.10 5.39
CA ASP A 27 -0.05 9.45 5.47
C ASP A 27 0.71 9.21 4.16
N VAL A 28 0.01 9.49 3.05
CA VAL A 28 0.51 9.32 1.69
C VAL A 28 0.70 10.68 1.01
N LEU A 29 1.84 10.86 0.35
CA LEU A 29 2.04 11.99 -0.58
C LEU A 29 2.12 11.53 -2.03
N PHE A 30 1.37 12.24 -2.88
CA PHE A 30 1.32 12.06 -4.33
C PHE A 30 2.05 13.15 -5.11
N ASN A 31 2.78 14.04 -4.43
CA ASN A 31 3.39 15.21 -5.05
C ASN A 31 4.37 14.87 -6.21
N ALA A 32 4.96 13.68 -6.17
CA ALA A 32 5.86 13.17 -7.20
C ALA A 32 5.22 12.08 -8.09
N THR A 33 3.92 11.80 -7.91
CA THR A 33 3.24 10.69 -8.58
C THR A 33 2.44 11.20 -9.77
N ASP A 34 2.74 10.68 -10.97
CA ASP A 34 1.88 10.89 -12.14
C ASP A 34 0.60 10.06 -11.99
N MET A 35 -0.43 10.72 -11.48
CA MET A 35 -1.73 10.12 -11.20
C MET A 35 -2.44 9.56 -12.42
N ARG A 36 -2.28 10.18 -13.60
CA ARG A 36 -2.92 9.68 -14.83
C ARG A 36 -2.25 8.40 -15.26
N LYS A 37 -0.92 8.42 -15.32
CA LYS A 37 -0.11 7.23 -15.60
C LYS A 37 -0.39 6.11 -14.61
N MET A 38 -0.63 6.41 -13.33
CA MET A 38 -0.95 5.41 -12.32
C MET A 38 -2.25 4.66 -12.66
N VAL A 39 -3.31 5.39 -13.03
CA VAL A 39 -4.58 4.79 -13.45
C VAL A 39 -4.42 4.03 -14.78
N ASP A 40 -3.63 4.53 -15.73
CA ASP A 40 -3.39 3.83 -16.99
C ASP A 40 -2.63 2.51 -16.78
N LEU A 41 -1.63 2.49 -15.91
CA LEU A 41 -0.92 1.25 -15.53
C LEU A 41 -1.84 0.29 -14.76
N ALA A 42 -2.74 0.81 -13.92
CA ALA A 42 -3.76 0.01 -13.26
C ALA A 42 -4.64 -0.73 -14.30
N ARG A 43 -5.13 -0.01 -15.31
CA ARG A 43 -5.90 -0.57 -16.42
C ARG A 43 -5.11 -1.62 -17.18
N GLU A 44 -3.88 -1.28 -17.56
CA GLU A 44 -3.02 -2.14 -18.38
C GLU A 44 -2.66 -3.44 -17.66
N SER A 45 -2.44 -3.41 -16.35
CA SER A 45 -2.19 -4.61 -15.55
C SER A 45 -3.35 -5.61 -15.61
N GLY A 46 -4.58 -5.12 -15.82
CA GLY A 46 -5.80 -5.91 -15.77
C GLY A 46 -6.15 -6.43 -14.37
N SER A 47 -5.31 -6.17 -13.36
CA SER A 47 -5.46 -6.68 -12.00
C SER A 47 -6.73 -6.18 -11.33
N GLY A 48 -7.23 -7.00 -10.40
CA GLY A 48 -8.41 -6.68 -9.59
C GLY A 48 -8.10 -5.68 -8.49
N ILE A 49 -6.89 -5.74 -7.95
CA ILE A 49 -6.33 -4.82 -6.97
C ILE A 49 -4.98 -4.35 -7.47
N VAL A 50 -4.70 -3.06 -7.38
CA VAL A 50 -3.36 -2.54 -7.62
C VAL A 50 -2.97 -1.55 -6.55
N THR A 51 -1.68 -1.40 -6.32
CA THR A 51 -1.14 -0.35 -5.47
C THR A 51 0.08 0.28 -6.15
N PRO A 52 0.32 1.60 -6.04
CA PRO A 52 1.61 2.15 -6.40
C PRO A 52 2.72 1.49 -5.57
N ALA A 53 3.97 1.50 -6.07
CA ALA A 53 5.12 1.20 -5.22
C ALA A 53 5.35 2.34 -4.20
N PHE A 54 5.98 2.07 -3.08
CA PHE A 54 6.26 3.11 -2.07
C PHE A 54 7.74 3.39 -1.96
N THR A 55 8.06 4.67 -2.06
CA THR A 55 9.29 5.18 -1.51
C THR A 55 9.03 5.54 -0.05
N THR A 56 9.81 4.98 0.86
CA THR A 56 9.82 5.50 2.23
C THR A 56 10.60 6.79 2.23
N MET A 57 10.10 7.85 2.87
CA MET A 57 11.02 8.92 3.26
C MET A 57 12.06 8.33 4.20
N THR A 58 13.31 8.30 3.75
CA THR A 58 14.46 7.84 4.52
C THR A 58 14.40 8.43 5.92
N ARG A 59 14.34 7.52 6.90
CA ARG A 59 14.41 7.74 8.35
C ARG A 59 14.36 9.21 8.74
N GLY A 60 13.14 9.73 8.74
CA GLY A 60 12.85 10.97 9.42
C GLY A 60 12.87 10.80 10.92
N GLY A 61 13.99 10.37 11.52
CA GLY A 61 14.24 10.62 12.93
C GLY A 61 13.89 12.09 13.17
N ARG A 62 13.00 12.35 14.14
CA ARG A 62 12.35 13.61 14.60
C ARG A 62 12.68 14.95 13.89
N GLY A 63 13.92 15.18 13.45
CA GLY A 63 14.33 16.27 12.57
C GLY A 63 13.78 16.31 11.13
N ALA A 64 13.30 15.22 10.50
CA ALA A 64 12.75 15.36 9.13
C ALA A 64 11.38 16.05 9.10
N ARG A 65 10.51 15.79 10.09
CA ARG A 65 9.25 16.54 10.26
C ARG A 65 9.53 18.03 10.50
N ALA A 66 10.54 18.34 11.32
CA ALA A 66 10.97 19.72 11.54
C ALA A 66 11.53 20.38 10.27
N ARG A 67 12.30 19.65 9.45
CA ARG A 67 12.85 20.15 8.18
C ARG A 67 11.80 20.34 7.10
N ALA A 68 10.85 19.40 6.95
CA ALA A 68 9.74 19.54 6.00
C ALA A 68 8.82 20.71 6.37
N LEU A 69 8.47 20.84 7.65
CA LEU A 69 7.71 22.00 8.15
C LEU A 69 8.51 23.32 7.98
N HIS A 70 9.82 23.30 8.21
CA HIS A 70 10.67 24.46 7.99
C HIS A 70 10.76 24.86 6.51
N GLN A 71 10.92 23.90 5.59
CA GLN A 71 10.93 24.15 4.15
C GLN A 71 9.59 24.72 3.66
N LEU A 72 8.45 24.12 4.06
CA LEU A 72 7.13 24.65 3.73
C LEU A 72 6.93 26.08 4.25
N ARG A 73 7.41 26.36 5.47
CA ARG A 73 7.34 27.70 6.08
C ARG A 73 8.29 28.70 5.43
N GLN A 74 9.40 28.26 4.85
CA GLN A 74 10.32 29.10 4.09
C GLN A 74 9.79 29.41 2.68
N SER A 75 9.27 28.41 1.95
CA SER A 75 8.68 28.62 0.62
C SER A 75 7.45 29.54 0.67
N SER A 76 6.66 29.49 1.74
CA SER A 76 5.54 30.42 1.96
C SER A 76 6.00 31.87 2.21
N LYS A 77 7.24 32.09 2.67
CA LYS A 77 7.77 33.43 2.93
C LYS A 77 8.49 34.04 1.74
N THR A 78 9.09 33.22 0.88
CA THR A 78 9.87 33.70 -0.27
C THR A 78 9.07 33.75 -1.57
N GLY A 79 7.87 33.15 -1.63
CA GLY A 79 7.09 33.07 -2.86
C GLY A 79 7.74 32.19 -3.93
N GLU A 80 8.77 31.42 -3.55
CA GLU A 80 9.60 30.66 -4.48
C GLU A 80 9.15 29.19 -4.52
N ILE A 81 8.74 28.72 -5.71
CA ILE A 81 8.40 27.32 -5.96
C ILE A 81 9.70 26.53 -6.08
N VAL A 82 10.08 25.81 -5.02
CA VAL A 82 11.28 24.97 -5.02
C VAL A 82 11.04 23.75 -5.91
N LYS A 83 11.84 23.61 -6.98
CA LYS A 83 11.87 22.40 -7.82
C LYS A 83 12.40 21.22 -6.99
N ALA A 84 11.62 20.15 -6.90
CA ALA A 84 12.06 18.88 -6.34
C ALA A 84 13.10 18.25 -7.28
N GLY A 85 14.37 18.18 -6.89
CA GLY A 85 15.39 17.54 -7.74
C GLY A 85 16.85 17.53 -7.27
N GLU A 86 17.30 18.49 -6.45
CA GLU A 86 18.72 18.53 -6.03
C GLU A 86 18.88 18.13 -4.57
N VAL A 87 19.11 16.84 -4.33
CA VAL A 87 19.66 16.35 -3.07
C VAL A 87 21.16 16.16 -3.26
N GLY A 88 21.93 17.14 -2.78
CA GLY A 88 23.38 17.07 -2.74
C GLY A 88 23.89 15.90 -1.89
N LYS A 89 24.88 15.17 -2.40
CA LYS A 89 25.63 14.16 -1.64
C LYS A 89 26.35 14.82 -0.47
N ILE A 90 25.98 14.47 0.75
CA ILE A 90 26.77 14.78 1.95
C ILE A 90 27.31 13.47 2.50
N GLY A 91 28.64 13.34 2.51
CA GLY A 91 29.36 12.20 3.07
C GLY A 91 29.19 12.14 4.59
N GLY A 92 28.80 10.98 5.10
CA GLY A 92 28.70 10.67 6.52
C GLY A 92 29.63 9.52 6.87
N SER A 93 30.64 9.83 7.67
CA SER A 93 31.62 8.90 8.25
C SER A 93 30.96 7.91 9.21
N GLY A 94 31.55 6.72 9.30
CA GLY A 94 31.04 5.55 10.00
C GLY A 94 30.81 5.75 11.50
N GLY A 95 29.63 5.34 11.96
CA GLY A 95 29.31 5.08 13.35
C GLY A 95 28.65 3.71 13.46
N SER A 96 29.40 2.73 13.98
CA SER A 96 28.90 1.42 14.38
C SER A 96 28.03 1.57 15.63
N GLY A 97 26.72 1.63 15.44
CA GLY A 97 25.71 1.69 16.50
C GLY A 97 24.83 0.44 16.47
N GLY A 98 24.69 -0.22 17.61
CA GLY A 98 24.16 -1.58 17.76
C GLY A 98 22.75 -1.80 17.24
N GLU A 99 22.53 -3.00 16.71
CA GLU A 99 21.23 -3.56 16.37
C GLU A 99 20.36 -3.64 17.63
N SER A 100 19.37 -2.75 17.73
CA SER A 100 18.19 -2.95 18.56
C SER A 100 17.47 -4.19 18.06
N ARG A 101 17.61 -5.30 18.79
CA ARG A 101 16.78 -6.48 18.62
C ARG A 101 15.40 -6.17 19.17
N ASP A 102 14.53 -5.65 18.31
CA ASP A 102 13.09 -5.60 18.59
C ASP A 102 12.58 -7.04 18.53
N ALA A 103 12.56 -7.69 19.69
CA ALA A 103 12.12 -9.08 19.90
C ALA A 103 10.59 -9.19 20.02
N ASP A 104 9.84 -8.43 19.23
CA ASP A 104 8.38 -8.55 19.16
C ASP A 104 8.02 -9.10 17.78
N GLY A 105 7.57 -10.36 17.75
CA GLY A 105 7.02 -11.04 16.58
C GLY A 105 5.66 -10.47 16.14
N GLY A 106 5.55 -9.15 16.04
CA GLY A 106 4.41 -8.46 15.47
C GLY A 106 4.51 -8.47 13.95
N LEU A 107 3.44 -8.95 13.29
CA LEU A 107 3.24 -8.89 11.84
C LEU A 107 3.70 -7.53 11.30
N SER A 108 4.72 -7.56 10.47
CA SER A 108 5.57 -6.40 10.26
C SER A 108 4.87 -5.40 9.33
N ARG A 109 4.59 -4.22 9.88
CA ARG A 109 4.18 -3.05 9.11
C ARG A 109 5.43 -2.49 8.46
N CYS A 110 5.40 -2.31 7.14
CA CYS A 110 6.46 -1.80 6.31
C CYS A 110 7.32 -0.70 6.98
N GLN A 111 8.39 -1.10 7.68
CA GLN A 111 9.41 -0.18 8.19
C GLN A 111 10.65 -0.23 7.30
N TYR A 112 11.38 0.88 7.24
CA TYR A 112 12.68 0.93 6.55
C TYR A 112 13.58 -0.25 6.99
N ASN A 113 13.95 -1.13 6.03
CA ASN A 113 14.65 -2.42 6.18
C ASN A 113 13.81 -3.67 6.48
N ASP A 114 12.50 -3.57 6.57
CA ASP A 114 11.62 -4.74 6.61
C ASP A 114 11.66 -5.50 5.26
N THR A 115 11.69 -6.82 5.33
CA THR A 115 11.63 -7.68 4.13
C THR A 115 10.31 -7.47 3.39
N LEU A 116 9.21 -7.22 4.10
CA LEU A 116 7.92 -6.89 3.50
C LEU A 116 7.95 -5.51 2.81
N CYS A 117 8.69 -4.54 3.34
CA CYS A 117 8.91 -3.24 2.68
C CYS A 117 9.58 -3.37 1.32
N ARG A 118 10.56 -4.29 1.21
CA ARG A 118 11.27 -4.50 -0.05
C ARG A 118 10.33 -4.97 -1.16
N PHE A 119 9.26 -5.68 -0.79
CA PHE A 119 8.29 -6.18 -1.74
C PHE A 119 7.60 -5.04 -2.51
N GLN A 120 7.26 -3.96 -1.81
CA GLN A 120 6.57 -2.79 -2.39
C GLN A 120 7.48 -1.61 -2.69
N SER A 121 8.78 -1.77 -2.48
CA SER A 121 9.77 -0.81 -2.96
C SER A 121 9.75 -0.80 -4.49
N PRO A 122 9.92 0.37 -5.14
CA PRO A 122 9.89 0.47 -6.59
C PRO A 122 11.04 -0.33 -7.21
N MET A 123 10.74 -1.09 -8.27
CA MET A 123 11.72 -1.77 -9.11
C MET A 123 11.87 -1.00 -10.43
N PRO A 124 12.96 -0.23 -10.63
CA PRO A 124 13.11 0.67 -11.79
C PRO A 124 13.03 -0.01 -13.15
N GLN A 125 13.36 -1.31 -13.22
CA GLN A 125 13.27 -2.11 -14.43
C GLN A 125 11.84 -2.55 -14.78
N CYS A 126 10.88 -2.37 -13.87
CA CYS A 126 9.49 -2.77 -14.03
C CYS A 126 8.60 -1.54 -14.22
N ARG A 127 7.60 -1.68 -15.09
CA ARG A 127 6.44 -0.77 -15.12
C ARG A 127 5.46 -1.09 -14.00
N PHE A 128 5.19 -2.39 -13.86
CA PHE A 128 4.45 -2.98 -12.76
C PHE A 128 4.86 -4.44 -12.60
N ARG A 129 4.53 -5.02 -11.44
CA ARG A 129 4.76 -6.43 -11.12
C ARG A 129 3.48 -7.07 -10.65
N TYR A 130 3.20 -8.29 -11.10
CA TYR A 130 2.16 -9.10 -10.47
C TYR A 130 2.67 -9.67 -9.15
N VAL A 131 1.80 -9.61 -8.16
CA VAL A 131 2.12 -9.94 -6.78
C VAL A 131 0.96 -10.70 -6.15
N ASP A 132 1.23 -11.43 -5.07
CA ASP A 132 0.22 -12.05 -4.20
C ASP A 132 0.00 -11.26 -2.90
N PHE A 133 0.66 -10.11 -2.76
CA PHE A 133 0.60 -9.25 -1.60
C PHE A 133 0.56 -7.77 -2.00
N VAL A 134 -0.33 -7.00 -1.38
CA VAL A 134 -0.35 -5.52 -1.47
C VAL A 134 -0.66 -4.98 -0.09
N GLU A 135 0.01 -3.90 0.31
CA GLU A 135 -0.35 -3.19 1.54
C GLU A 135 -1.59 -2.34 1.28
N VAL A 136 -2.47 -2.35 2.25
CA VAL A 136 -3.84 -1.86 2.15
C VAL A 136 -3.92 -0.34 2.02
N SER A 137 -2.89 0.38 2.45
CA SER A 137 -2.90 1.83 2.64
C SER A 137 -3.12 2.68 1.37
N PHE A 138 -3.22 2.07 0.19
CA PHE A 138 -3.26 2.80 -1.09
C PHE A 138 -3.83 1.98 -2.26
N ALA A 139 -4.58 0.93 -1.96
CA ALA A 139 -5.09 0.03 -2.98
C ALA A 139 -6.19 0.67 -3.85
N LEU A 140 -6.04 0.60 -5.16
CA LEU A 140 -7.11 0.76 -6.14
C LEU A 140 -7.74 -0.61 -6.39
N MET A 141 -9.03 -0.74 -6.10
CA MET A 141 -9.78 -1.99 -6.29
C MET A 141 -10.83 -1.85 -7.37
N LYS A 142 -10.95 -2.86 -8.24
CA LYS A 142 -12.12 -2.98 -9.10
C LYS A 142 -13.38 -3.21 -8.26
N PRO A 143 -14.53 -2.63 -8.61
CA PRO A 143 -15.77 -2.76 -7.83
C PRO A 143 -16.18 -4.20 -7.54
N ALA A 144 -16.02 -5.11 -8.50
CA ALA A 144 -16.34 -6.52 -8.32
C ALA A 144 -15.50 -7.18 -7.23
N VAL A 145 -14.20 -6.85 -7.16
CA VAL A 145 -13.30 -7.36 -6.12
C VAL A 145 -13.60 -6.72 -4.77
N PHE A 146 -13.83 -5.41 -4.74
CA PHE A 146 -14.20 -4.69 -3.52
C PHE A 146 -15.45 -5.27 -2.87
N ARG A 147 -16.50 -5.58 -3.64
CA ARG A 147 -17.68 -6.28 -3.14
C ARG A 147 -17.37 -7.68 -2.64
N ALA A 148 -16.56 -8.44 -3.36
CA ALA A 148 -16.17 -9.77 -2.92
C ALA A 148 -15.43 -9.74 -1.57
N VAL A 149 -14.61 -8.72 -1.33
CA VAL A 149 -13.93 -8.50 -0.03
C VAL A 149 -14.96 -8.12 1.05
N LEU A 150 -15.87 -7.20 0.77
CA LEU A 150 -16.87 -6.73 1.74
C LEU A 150 -17.91 -7.78 2.12
N GLU A 151 -18.44 -8.50 1.13
CA GLU A 151 -19.59 -9.39 1.27
C GLU A 151 -19.16 -10.85 1.39
N GLY A 152 -18.12 -11.24 0.66
CA GLY A 152 -17.64 -12.62 0.57
C GLY A 152 -16.60 -12.99 1.61
N CYS A 153 -16.10 -12.04 2.39
CA CYS A 153 -15.11 -12.29 3.43
C CYS A 153 -15.46 -11.57 4.75
N PRO A 154 -16.36 -12.16 5.56
CA PRO A 154 -16.61 -11.68 6.92
C PRO A 154 -15.30 -11.65 7.72
N GLY A 155 -14.88 -10.46 8.14
CA GLY A 155 -13.62 -10.26 8.87
C GLY A 155 -12.43 -9.77 8.03
N CYS A 156 -12.55 -9.70 6.69
CA CYS A 156 -11.52 -9.05 5.87
C CYS A 156 -11.38 -7.56 6.16
N ILE A 157 -12.48 -6.92 6.56
CA ILE A 157 -12.52 -5.51 7.00
C ILE A 157 -13.20 -5.49 8.38
N PRO A 158 -12.42 -5.47 9.48
CA PRO A 158 -12.98 -5.46 10.82
C PRO A 158 -13.76 -4.17 11.09
N THR A 159 -14.97 -4.30 11.63
CA THR A 159 -15.91 -3.18 11.79
C THR A 159 -15.71 -2.35 13.05
N ARG A 160 -14.94 -2.85 14.05
CA ARG A 160 -14.92 -2.24 15.39
C ARG A 160 -13.62 -1.54 15.79
N ARG A 161 -12.45 -1.85 15.21
CA ARG A 161 -11.14 -1.26 15.58
C ARG A 161 -10.05 -1.37 14.49
N SER A 162 -10.44 -1.50 13.23
CA SER A 162 -9.46 -1.72 12.16
C SER A 162 -8.77 -0.41 11.77
N ILE A 163 -7.46 -0.49 11.59
CA ILE A 163 -6.69 0.50 10.81
C ILE A 163 -6.43 -0.04 9.41
N TRP A 164 -7.52 -0.48 8.78
CA TRP A 164 -7.52 -1.20 7.51
C TRP A 164 -7.10 -2.68 7.62
N GLY A 165 -7.62 -3.51 6.70
CA GLY A 165 -7.69 -4.96 6.81
C GLY A 165 -6.36 -5.71 6.69
N LEU A 166 -6.46 -7.02 6.49
CA LEU A 166 -5.32 -7.91 6.30
C LEU A 166 -4.71 -7.74 4.90
N ASP A 167 -3.58 -7.03 4.79
CA ASP A 167 -2.80 -6.85 3.56
C ASP A 167 -2.66 -8.14 2.73
N HIS A 168 -2.42 -9.26 3.42
CA HIS A 168 -2.23 -10.53 2.76
C HIS A 168 -3.53 -11.23 2.33
N VAL A 169 -4.70 -10.84 2.83
CA VAL A 169 -5.96 -11.54 2.49
C VAL A 169 -6.57 -11.04 1.18
N TRP A 170 -6.33 -9.79 0.81
CA TRP A 170 -7.08 -9.17 -0.28
C TRP A 170 -6.75 -9.76 -1.64
N CYS A 171 -5.46 -9.95 -1.93
CA CYS A 171 -5.02 -10.62 -3.16
C CYS A 171 -5.51 -12.05 -3.24
N ALA A 172 -5.51 -12.74 -2.10
CA ALA A 172 -6.06 -14.06 -1.93
C ALA A 172 -7.57 -14.13 -2.26
N VAL A 173 -8.37 -13.20 -1.73
CA VAL A 173 -9.80 -13.09 -2.04
C VAL A 173 -10.03 -12.71 -3.50
N ALA A 174 -9.23 -11.80 -4.04
CA ALA A 174 -9.26 -11.42 -5.45
C ALA A 174 -8.95 -12.63 -6.35
N ASN A 175 -7.98 -13.46 -5.96
CA ASN A 175 -7.61 -14.70 -6.67
C ASN A 175 -8.75 -15.70 -6.70
N TRP A 176 -9.42 -15.94 -5.57
CA TRP A 176 -10.58 -16.85 -5.52
C TRP A 176 -11.65 -16.43 -6.53
N ASN A 177 -11.93 -15.14 -6.62
CA ASN A 177 -12.97 -14.61 -7.50
C ASN A 177 -12.51 -14.36 -8.94
N SER A 178 -11.23 -14.64 -9.26
CA SER A 178 -10.63 -14.34 -10.56
C SER A 178 -10.48 -15.59 -11.42
N ARG A 179 -10.79 -15.47 -12.72
CA ARG A 179 -10.44 -16.49 -13.73
C ARG A 179 -8.95 -16.51 -14.05
N ARG A 180 -8.17 -15.55 -13.53
CA ARG A 180 -6.72 -15.39 -13.73
C ARG A 180 -6.04 -15.16 -12.39
N PRO A 181 -5.88 -16.20 -11.55
CA PRO A 181 -5.41 -16.06 -10.18
C PRO A 181 -4.00 -15.43 -10.10
N MET A 182 -3.10 -15.66 -11.05
CA MET A 182 -1.77 -15.06 -11.02
C MET A 182 -1.71 -13.54 -11.34
N ARG A 183 -2.85 -12.91 -11.63
CA ARG A 183 -2.91 -11.49 -12.03
C ARG A 183 -3.98 -10.73 -11.26
N SER A 184 -4.32 -11.16 -10.05
CA SER A 184 -5.37 -10.45 -9.30
C SER A 184 -4.83 -9.23 -8.57
N CYS A 185 -3.54 -9.21 -8.24
CA CYS A 185 -2.86 -8.07 -7.63
C CYS A 185 -1.64 -7.61 -8.45
N ALA A 186 -1.36 -6.30 -8.44
CA ALA A 186 -0.13 -5.73 -8.97
C ALA A 186 0.41 -4.54 -8.16
N VAL A 187 1.73 -4.38 -8.15
CA VAL A 187 2.44 -3.17 -7.69
C VAL A 187 2.84 -2.33 -8.91
N LEU A 188 2.52 -1.04 -8.92
CA LEU A 188 2.83 -0.11 -10.01
C LEU A 188 4.15 0.62 -9.74
N ASP A 189 5.25 0.03 -10.22
CA ASP A 189 6.62 0.51 -9.98
C ASP A 189 6.93 1.85 -10.67
N ALA A 190 6.33 2.12 -11.84
CA ALA A 190 6.61 3.32 -12.61
C ALA A 190 5.88 4.60 -12.12
N THR A 191 5.07 4.47 -11.07
CA THR A 191 4.33 5.59 -10.44
C THR A 191 4.38 5.45 -8.92
N PRO A 192 5.56 5.57 -8.30
CA PRO A 192 5.68 5.42 -6.86
C PRO A 192 5.05 6.60 -6.12
N ILE A 193 4.65 6.35 -4.88
CA ILE A 193 4.19 7.36 -3.92
C ILE A 193 5.17 7.44 -2.75
N ILE A 194 4.99 8.44 -1.90
CA ILE A 194 5.75 8.57 -0.65
C ILE A 194 4.85 8.15 0.51
N HIS A 195 5.22 7.08 1.20
CA HIS A 195 4.56 6.64 2.44
C HIS A 195 5.28 7.28 3.64
N GLN A 196 4.56 8.09 4.42
CA GLN A 196 5.11 8.91 5.50
C GLN A 196 5.08 8.22 6.88
N ASN A 197 4.27 7.17 7.05
CA ASN A 197 4.14 6.37 8.27
C ASN A 197 3.90 7.25 9.51
N PHE A 198 2.95 8.18 9.41
CA PHE A 198 2.69 9.17 10.45
C PHE A 198 2.01 8.58 11.68
N LYS A 199 1.45 7.37 11.58
CA LYS A 199 0.79 6.64 12.68
C LYS A 199 -0.13 7.55 13.51
N THR A 200 -0.94 8.36 12.82
CA THR A 200 -1.69 9.46 13.41
C THR A 200 -3.03 9.04 14.02
N LEU A 201 -3.55 7.86 13.66
CA LEU A 201 -4.78 7.33 14.26
C LEU A 201 -4.61 7.02 15.77
N PRO A 202 -5.62 7.33 16.62
CA PRO A 202 -5.57 7.04 18.06
C PRO A 202 -5.31 5.57 18.40
N THR A 203 -5.73 4.66 17.52
CA THR A 203 -5.53 3.21 17.61
C THR A 203 -4.06 2.80 17.64
N TYR A 204 -3.14 3.63 17.12
CA TYR A 204 -1.69 3.38 17.24
C TYR A 204 -1.18 3.56 18.69
N GLY A 205 -1.90 4.28 19.54
CA GLY A 205 -1.55 4.48 20.95
C GLY A 205 -2.09 3.41 21.90
N ASP A 206 -3.07 2.60 21.47
CA ASP A 206 -3.70 1.56 22.29
C ASP A 206 -3.17 0.17 21.90
N ARG A 207 -2.15 -0.30 22.65
CA ARG A 207 -1.53 -1.60 22.42
C ARG A 207 -2.49 -2.78 22.61
N ALA A 208 -3.51 -2.65 23.47
CA ALA A 208 -4.48 -3.72 23.69
C ALA A 208 -5.44 -3.84 22.50
N ALA A 209 -5.92 -2.70 21.97
CA ALA A 209 -6.68 -2.68 20.72
C ALA A 209 -5.85 -3.17 19.52
N HIS A 210 -4.55 -2.87 19.51
CA HIS A 210 -3.63 -3.37 18.49
C HIS A 210 -3.46 -4.89 18.52
N ASN A 211 -3.29 -5.48 19.71
CA ASN A 211 -3.11 -6.92 19.84
C ASN A 211 -4.39 -7.71 19.50
N SER A 212 -5.57 -7.23 19.91
CA SER A 212 -6.82 -7.90 19.54
C SER A 212 -7.07 -7.88 18.04
N TYR A 213 -6.65 -6.82 17.34
CA TYR A 213 -6.65 -6.77 15.89
C TYR A 213 -5.77 -7.87 15.26
N ILE A 214 -4.56 -8.08 15.79
CA ILE A 214 -3.64 -9.12 15.31
C ILE A 214 -4.27 -10.52 15.46
N ASP A 215 -5.01 -10.78 16.53
CA ASP A 215 -5.63 -12.08 16.77
C ASP A 215 -6.77 -12.39 15.77
N GLU A 216 -7.70 -11.45 15.59
CA GLU A 216 -8.78 -11.59 14.59
C GLU A 216 -8.21 -11.74 13.17
N SER A 217 -7.21 -10.91 12.89
CA SER A 217 -6.44 -10.93 11.65
C SER A 217 -5.81 -12.30 11.39
N SER A 218 -5.18 -12.87 12.40
CA SER A 218 -4.51 -14.17 12.31
C SER A 218 -5.47 -15.33 12.09
N LEU A 219 -6.74 -15.22 12.51
CA LEU A 219 -7.77 -16.25 12.27
C LEU A 219 -8.24 -16.23 10.81
N VAL A 220 -8.63 -15.05 10.31
CA VAL A 220 -9.05 -14.88 8.91
C VAL A 220 -7.90 -15.24 7.97
N TRP A 221 -6.68 -14.79 8.30
CA TRP A 221 -5.47 -15.17 7.59
C TRP A 221 -5.29 -16.69 7.52
N ARG A 222 -5.41 -17.40 8.65
CA ARG A 222 -5.30 -18.86 8.67
C ARG A 222 -6.37 -19.54 7.83
N GLN A 223 -7.61 -19.06 7.87
CA GLN A 223 -8.70 -19.62 7.07
C GLN A 223 -8.44 -19.44 5.57
N VAL A 224 -8.10 -18.22 5.17
CA VAL A 224 -7.80 -17.86 3.77
C VAL A 224 -6.55 -18.61 3.28
N HIS A 225 -5.49 -18.62 4.08
CA HIS A 225 -4.25 -19.32 3.75
C HIS A 225 -4.44 -20.84 3.64
N ALA A 226 -5.26 -21.44 4.51
CA ALA A 226 -5.60 -22.86 4.41
C ALA A 226 -6.34 -23.18 3.11
N SER A 227 -7.22 -22.29 2.65
CA SER A 227 -7.95 -22.42 1.37
C SER A 227 -7.07 -22.18 0.14
N LEU A 228 -5.91 -21.55 0.30
CA LEU A 228 -5.02 -21.13 -0.79
C LEU A 228 -3.65 -21.80 -0.79
N ARG A 229 -3.50 -22.94 -0.10
CA ARG A 229 -2.23 -23.70 -0.09
C ARG A 229 -1.76 -23.96 -1.52
N GLY A 230 -0.56 -23.50 -1.85
CA GLY A 230 0.07 -23.67 -3.17
C GLY A 230 -0.14 -22.50 -4.14
N LEU A 231 -0.86 -21.45 -3.77
CA LEU A 231 -1.03 -20.24 -4.59
C LEU A 231 -0.10 -19.08 -4.18
N TRP A 232 0.61 -19.23 -3.05
CA TRP A 232 1.60 -18.26 -2.59
C TRP A 232 2.91 -18.44 -3.33
N HIS A 233 3.44 -17.36 -3.85
CA HIS A 233 4.63 -17.34 -4.68
C HIS A 233 5.82 -16.88 -3.83
N ASP A 234 7.02 -17.42 -4.06
CA ASP A 234 8.22 -16.83 -3.48
C ASP A 234 8.31 -15.40 -4.05
N PRO A 235 8.70 -14.37 -3.27
CA PRO A 235 9.00 -13.04 -3.81
C PRO A 235 9.88 -13.05 -5.08
N LYS A 236 10.71 -14.09 -5.27
CA LYS A 236 11.50 -14.30 -6.49
C LYS A 236 10.68 -14.65 -7.74
N ASP A 237 9.46 -15.13 -7.57
CA ASP A 237 8.55 -15.53 -8.65
C ASP A 237 7.65 -14.38 -9.14
N MET A 238 7.87 -13.16 -8.66
CA MET A 238 7.15 -11.97 -9.11
C MET A 238 7.34 -11.74 -10.61
N GLN A 239 6.23 -11.71 -11.36
CA GLN A 239 6.25 -11.43 -12.79
C GLN A 239 6.35 -9.93 -13.05
N CYS A 240 7.57 -9.47 -13.36
CA CYS A 240 7.84 -8.11 -13.80
C CYS A 240 7.41 -7.88 -15.25
N VAL A 241 6.58 -6.86 -15.47
CA VAL A 241 6.35 -6.31 -16.81
C VAL A 241 7.39 -5.21 -17.03
N PRO A 242 8.32 -5.38 -17.99
CA PRO A 242 9.44 -4.45 -18.16
C PRO A 242 8.95 -3.03 -18.42
N ALA A 243 9.70 -2.05 -17.94
CA ALA A 243 9.65 -0.71 -18.50
C ALA A 243 10.09 -0.80 -19.96
N GLY A 244 9.15 -0.82 -20.90
CA GLY A 244 9.47 -0.77 -22.32
C GLY A 244 10.47 0.36 -22.56
N ASP A 245 11.45 0.12 -23.41
CA ASP A 245 12.48 1.07 -23.84
C ASP A 245 11.93 2.28 -24.63
N GLY A 246 10.61 2.44 -24.67
CA GLY A 246 9.94 3.44 -25.48
C GLY A 246 9.96 3.15 -26.98
N THR A 247 10.44 1.98 -27.43
CA THR A 247 10.60 1.69 -28.88
C THR A 247 9.43 0.95 -29.52
N ALA A 248 8.37 0.61 -28.78
CA ALA A 248 7.23 -0.10 -29.34
C ALA A 248 5.99 0.79 -29.53
N ARG A 249 5.82 1.19 -30.80
CA ARG A 249 4.65 1.74 -31.53
C ARG A 249 4.39 3.24 -31.48
#